data_AF-A0AAI9S9W4-F1
#
_entry.id   AF-A0AAI9S9W4-F1
#
_cell.length_a   1.000
_cell.length_b   1.000
_cell.length_c   1.000
_cell.angle_alpha   90.00
_cell.angle_beta   90.00
_cell.angle_gamma   90.00
#
_symmetry.space_group_name_H-M   'P 1'
#
loop_
_entity.id
_entity.type
_entity.pdbx_description
1 polymer ?
#
loop_
_entity_poly.entity_id
_entity_poly.type
_entity_poly.pdbx_seq_one_letter_code
_entity_poly.pdbx_strand_id
1 'polypeptide(L)'
;MQDGIDTIVSPYISRLEQFRLLEKNIPFGAKAGTRNSRYRVVDPYFHFWLKFVDPLESRTLAEANRWGVLIEKTLGSLSTYLGRALENWYREECLSSGEWIEAGAWWDKRGENEIDLVAMSIDRKTILFGEAKLNPEKFNAVKLAMKVEHFFSQHPELRGAAVRQCGLFPEGMGTSLSQLPPE
;
A
#
# COMPACT_ATOMS: atom_id res chain seq x y z
N MET A 1 38.21 -0.86 -8.08
CA MET A 1 38.31 -0.78 -6.62
C MET A 1 36.90 -0.47 -6.11
N GLN A 2 36.23 -1.50 -5.63
CA GLN A 2 34.86 -1.44 -5.12
C GLN A 2 35.04 -1.28 -3.62
N ASP A 3 34.92 -0.05 -3.13
CA ASP A 3 35.13 0.22 -1.70
C ASP A 3 34.09 -0.57 -0.90
N GLY A 4 34.60 -1.52 -0.11
CA GLY A 4 33.85 -2.33 0.82
C GLY A 4 33.32 -1.49 1.95
N ILE A 5 32.18 -0.85 1.73
CA ILE A 5 31.33 -0.44 2.83
C ILE A 5 30.51 -1.68 3.19
N ASP A 6 30.99 -2.41 4.20
CA ASP A 6 30.14 -3.24 5.05
C ASP A 6 29.17 -2.29 5.75
N THR A 7 28.21 -1.77 4.98
CA THR A 7 27.28 -0.77 5.47
C THR A 7 26.34 -1.53 6.37
N ILE A 8 26.50 -1.38 7.67
CA ILE A 8 25.46 -1.79 8.60
C ILE A 8 24.27 -0.88 8.28
N VAL A 9 23.35 -1.33 7.44
CA VAL A 9 22.20 -0.55 6.96
C VAL A 9 21.15 -0.40 8.07
N SER A 10 21.13 -1.34 9.03
CA SER A 10 20.10 -1.41 10.09
C SER A 10 19.96 -0.13 10.92
N PRO A 11 21.04 0.50 11.45
CA PRO A 11 20.93 1.77 12.17
C PRO A 11 20.29 2.90 11.34
N TYR A 12 20.56 2.95 10.04
CA TYR A 12 19.98 3.96 9.15
C TYR A 12 18.49 3.71 8.94
N ILE A 13 18.11 2.46 8.66
CA ILE A 13 16.69 2.07 8.54
C ILE A 13 15.95 2.40 9.85
N SER A 14 16.47 2.00 11.01
CA SER A 14 15.82 2.27 12.29
C SER A 14 15.67 3.77 12.56
N ARG A 15 16.63 4.60 12.13
CA ARG A 15 16.52 6.06 12.24
C ARG A 15 15.45 6.62 11.28
N LEU A 16 15.36 6.11 10.06
CA LEU A 16 14.31 6.50 9.10
C LEU A 16 12.91 6.07 9.56
N GLU A 17 12.79 4.92 10.22
CA GLU A 17 11.55 4.49 10.89
C GLU A 17 11.18 5.41 12.05
N GLN A 18 12.15 5.81 12.89
CA GLN A 18 11.91 6.77 13.98
C GLN A 18 11.42 8.13 13.47
N PHE A 19 11.92 8.58 12.32
CA PHE A 19 11.44 9.80 11.67
C PHE A 19 10.14 9.62 10.88
N ARG A 20 9.53 8.42 10.90
CA ARG A 20 8.33 8.08 10.13
C ARG A 20 8.48 8.30 8.62
N LEU A 21 9.71 8.23 8.12
CA LEU A 21 10.00 8.32 6.69
C LEU A 21 9.93 6.94 6.03
N LEU A 22 10.31 5.89 6.78
CA LEU A 22 10.16 4.51 6.39
C LEU A 22 9.24 3.76 7.35
N GLU A 23 8.58 2.74 6.84
CA GLU A 23 7.86 1.75 7.63
C GLU A 23 8.17 0.36 7.11
N LYS A 24 8.37 -0.57 8.03
CA LYS A 24 8.38 -2.00 7.74
C LYS A 24 6.95 -2.52 7.66
N ASN A 25 6.47 -2.73 6.43
CA ASN A 25 5.18 -3.35 6.18
C ASN A 25 5.30 -4.89 6.21
N ILE A 26 4.32 -5.55 6.81
CA ILE A 26 4.20 -7.01 6.86
C ILE A 26 2.79 -7.41 6.38
N PRO A 27 2.59 -8.63 5.85
CA PRO A 27 1.26 -9.08 5.46
C PRO A 27 0.33 -9.04 6.68
N PHE A 28 -0.90 -8.61 6.47
CA PHE A 28 -1.95 -8.63 7.50
C PHE A 28 -2.00 -10.00 8.20
N GLY A 29 -2.07 -9.98 9.53
CA GLY A 29 -2.06 -11.19 10.36
C GLY A 29 -0.70 -11.88 10.52
N ALA A 30 0.38 -11.38 9.90
CA ALA A 30 1.72 -11.92 10.12
C ALA A 30 2.27 -11.51 11.48
N LYS A 31 3.06 -12.41 12.10
CA LYS A 31 3.77 -12.11 13.35
C LYS A 31 4.89 -11.10 13.13
N ALA A 32 5.12 -10.27 14.15
CA ALA A 32 6.30 -9.41 14.21
C ALA A 32 7.59 -10.22 13.98
N GLY A 33 8.52 -9.66 13.21
CA GLY A 33 9.78 -10.32 12.86
C GLY A 33 9.71 -11.30 11.69
N THR A 34 8.57 -11.40 10.98
CA THR A 34 8.51 -12.15 9.72
C THR A 34 9.56 -11.65 8.73
N ARG A 35 10.18 -12.59 7.99
CA ARG A 35 11.10 -12.29 6.89
C ARG A 35 10.36 -11.83 5.63
N ASN A 36 9.06 -12.13 5.52
CA ASN A 36 8.22 -11.68 4.41
C ASN A 36 7.76 -10.23 4.66
N SER A 37 8.71 -9.31 4.83
CA SER A 37 8.45 -7.90 5.10
C SER A 37 8.96 -7.03 3.97
N ARG A 38 8.28 -5.92 3.69
CA ARG A 38 8.67 -4.93 2.69
C ARG A 38 8.81 -3.58 3.37
N TYR A 39 9.88 -2.83 3.09
CA TYR A 39 9.97 -1.44 3.54
C TYR A 39 9.26 -0.53 2.53
N ARG A 40 8.55 0.48 3.03
CA ARG A 40 7.95 1.53 2.20
C ARG A 40 8.33 2.92 2.71
N VAL A 41 8.42 3.88 1.79
CA VAL A 41 8.42 5.31 2.13
C VAL A 41 7.00 5.68 2.52
N VAL A 42 6.83 6.22 3.72
CA VAL A 42 5.50 6.50 4.29
C VAL A 42 5.03 7.88 3.88
N ASP A 43 5.93 8.86 3.92
CA ASP A 43 5.60 10.24 3.62
C ASP A 43 5.32 10.44 2.11
N PRO A 44 4.12 10.89 1.73
CA PRO A 44 3.75 11.05 0.32
C PRO A 44 4.63 12.05 -0.42
N TYR A 45 5.07 13.12 0.25
CA TYR A 45 5.92 14.15 -0.33
C TYR A 45 7.32 13.62 -0.62
N PHE A 46 7.97 12.96 0.35
CA PHE A 46 9.27 12.33 0.15
C PHE A 46 9.21 11.24 -0.91
N HIS A 47 8.15 10.42 -0.93
CA HIS A 47 8.00 9.40 -1.96
C HIS A 47 7.86 10.03 -3.36
N PHE A 48 7.10 11.12 -3.50
CA PHE A 48 6.99 11.87 -4.75
C PHE A 48 8.35 12.46 -5.16
N TRP A 49 9.02 13.12 -4.22
CA TRP A 49 10.33 13.75 -4.45
C TRP A 49 11.36 12.74 -4.94
N LEU A 50 11.53 11.62 -4.22
CA LEU A 50 12.47 10.56 -4.58
C LEU A 50 12.10 9.87 -5.89
N LYS A 51 10.82 9.83 -6.26
CA LYS A 51 10.36 9.17 -7.48
C LYS A 51 10.48 10.05 -8.73
N PHE A 52 10.19 11.35 -8.61
CA PHE A 52 10.01 12.23 -9.77
C PHE A 52 10.98 13.42 -9.82
N VAL A 53 11.49 13.89 -8.69
CA VAL A 53 12.28 15.14 -8.61
C VAL A 53 13.78 14.85 -8.44
N ASP A 54 14.13 14.04 -7.45
CA ASP A 54 15.51 13.70 -7.10
C ASP A 54 16.29 12.88 -8.14
N PRO A 55 15.66 11.98 -8.93
CA PRO A 55 16.39 11.15 -9.89
C PRO A 55 17.31 11.97 -10.79
N LEU A 56 18.51 11.46 -11.03
CA LEU A 56 19.52 12.16 -11.84
C LEU A 56 18.94 12.60 -13.19
N GLU A 57 18.18 11.72 -13.85
CA GLU A 57 17.52 12.05 -15.12
C GLU A 57 16.58 13.25 -15.00
N SER A 58 15.75 13.30 -13.94
CA SER A 58 14.83 14.41 -13.70
C SER A 58 15.57 15.73 -13.51
N ARG A 59 16.63 15.72 -12.70
CA ARG A 59 17.46 16.92 -12.45
C ARG A 59 18.19 17.37 -13.72
N THR A 60 18.76 16.45 -14.49
CA THR A 60 19.43 16.78 -15.75
C THR A 60 18.46 17.37 -16.78
N LEU A 61 17.22 16.84 -16.89
CA LEU A 61 16.21 17.41 -17.78
C LEU A 61 15.79 18.82 -17.33
N ALA A 62 15.65 19.04 -16.02
CA ALA A 62 15.33 20.35 -15.45
C ALA A 62 16.44 21.38 -15.71
N GLU A 63 17.71 21.03 -15.45
CA GLU A 63 18.88 21.86 -15.71
C GLU A 63 18.99 22.24 -17.21
N ALA A 64 18.66 21.30 -18.09
CA ALA A 64 18.62 21.53 -19.53
C ALA A 64 17.33 22.24 -20.02
N ASN A 65 16.45 22.68 -19.13
CA ASN A 65 15.14 23.30 -19.43
C ASN A 65 14.23 22.43 -20.33
N ARG A 66 14.37 21.10 -20.27
CA ARG A 66 13.58 20.13 -21.05
C ARG A 66 12.29 19.74 -20.34
N TRP A 67 11.50 20.74 -19.94
CA TRP A 67 10.30 20.57 -19.12
C TRP A 67 9.23 19.66 -19.74
N GLY A 68 9.00 19.76 -21.05
CA GLY A 68 8.02 18.90 -21.74
C GLY A 68 8.33 17.41 -21.63
N VAL A 69 9.61 17.04 -21.80
CA VAL A 69 10.07 15.64 -21.68
C VAL A 69 9.94 15.15 -20.23
N LEU A 70 10.27 16.02 -19.27
CA LEU A 70 10.15 15.71 -17.84
C LEU A 70 8.69 15.47 -17.43
N ILE A 71 7.77 16.30 -17.92
CA ILE A 71 6.33 16.15 -17.66
C ILE A 71 5.81 14.86 -18.28
N GLU A 72 6.15 14.57 -19.54
CA GLU A 72 5.73 13.34 -20.21
C GLU A 72 6.17 12.09 -19.45
N LYS A 73 7.44 12.04 -19.03
CA LYS A 73 7.98 10.94 -18.20
C LYS A 73 7.25 10.81 -16.86
N THR A 74 7.03 11.94 -16.19
CA THR A 74 6.28 11.98 -14.93
C THR A 74 4.88 11.41 -15.12
N LEU A 75 4.13 11.90 -16.11
CA LEU A 75 2.78 11.44 -16.42
C LEU A 75 2.74 9.94 -16.75
N GLY A 76 3.74 9.41 -17.46
CA GLY A 76 3.86 7.99 -17.77
C GLY A 76 3.98 7.08 -16.54
N SER A 77 4.50 7.59 -15.42
CA SER A 77 4.62 6.83 -14.15
C SER A 77 3.66 7.30 -13.06
N LEU A 78 2.92 8.39 -13.28
CA LEU A 78 2.09 9.03 -12.26
C LEU A 78 0.93 8.13 -11.81
N SER A 79 0.29 7.41 -12.74
CA SER A 79 -0.82 6.51 -12.40
C SER A 79 -0.40 5.39 -11.45
N THR A 80 0.80 4.81 -11.62
CA THR A 80 1.33 3.80 -10.69
C THR A 80 1.62 4.39 -9.32
N TYR A 81 2.17 5.62 -9.26
CA TYR A 81 2.40 6.31 -8.00
C TYR A 81 1.08 6.61 -7.27
N LEU A 82 0.09 7.18 -7.98
CA LEU A 82 -1.21 7.51 -7.42
C LEU A 82 -1.99 6.28 -6.97
N GLY A 83 -1.85 5.14 -7.66
CA GLY A 83 -2.42 3.86 -7.20
C GLY A 83 -1.92 3.49 -5.80
N ARG A 84 -0.60 3.51 -5.60
CA ARG A 84 0.00 3.23 -4.28
C ARG A 84 -0.36 4.26 -3.22
N ALA A 85 -0.48 5.54 -3.62
CA ALA A 85 -0.90 6.60 -2.72
C ALA A 85 -2.36 6.39 -2.26
N LEU A 86 -3.24 5.96 -3.16
CA LEU A 86 -4.63 5.63 -2.87
C LEU A 86 -4.73 4.45 -1.88
N GLU A 87 -3.97 3.38 -2.09
CA GLU A 87 -3.92 2.24 -1.16
C GLU A 87 -3.51 2.68 0.25
N ASN A 88 -2.46 3.50 0.36
CA ASN A 88 -1.97 3.99 1.64
C ASN A 88 -3.00 4.89 2.32
N TRP A 89 -3.66 5.78 1.56
CA TRP A 89 -4.70 6.66 2.08
C TRP A 89 -5.84 5.86 2.73
N TYR A 90 -6.36 4.83 2.06
CA TYR A 90 -7.42 4.00 2.62
C TYR A 90 -6.99 3.21 3.85
N ARG A 91 -5.74 2.74 3.89
CA ARG A 91 -5.17 2.08 5.09
C ARG A 91 -5.10 3.05 6.27
N GLU A 92 -4.65 4.28 6.04
CA GLU A 92 -4.56 5.32 7.07
C GLU A 92 -5.95 5.78 7.55
N GLU A 93 -6.92 5.90 6.64
CA GLU A 93 -8.32 6.18 6.96
C GLU A 93 -8.91 5.08 7.86
N CYS A 94 -8.70 3.80 7.51
CA CYS A 94 -9.09 2.67 8.35
C CYS A 94 -8.55 2.80 9.77
N LEU A 95 -7.23 3.02 9.91
CA LEU A 95 -6.55 3.09 11.21
C LEU A 95 -6.96 4.31 12.03
N SER A 96 -7.40 5.40 11.40
CA SER A 96 -7.80 6.64 12.07
C SER A 96 -9.30 6.74 12.36
N SER A 97 -10.15 5.98 11.66
CA SER A 97 -11.61 5.99 11.82
C SER A 97 -12.12 5.51 13.19
N GLY A 98 -11.35 4.69 13.90
CA GLY A 98 -11.77 4.05 15.15
C GLY A 98 -12.73 2.86 14.97
N GLU A 99 -13.13 2.53 13.74
CA GLU A 99 -14.01 1.39 13.43
C GLU A 99 -13.25 0.05 13.35
N TRP A 100 -11.94 0.13 13.08
CA TRP A 100 -11.07 -1.01 12.79
C TRP A 100 -9.95 -1.13 13.83
N ILE A 101 -9.69 -2.33 14.33
CA ILE A 101 -8.58 -2.58 15.28
C ILE A 101 -7.24 -2.77 14.58
N GLU A 102 -7.27 -3.20 13.33
CA GLU A 102 -6.09 -3.50 12.53
C GLU A 102 -6.47 -3.31 11.07
N ALA A 103 -5.58 -2.68 10.30
CA ALA A 103 -5.70 -2.58 8.87
C ALA A 103 -4.30 -2.61 8.23
N GLY A 104 -4.19 -3.27 7.08
CA GLY A 104 -2.94 -3.42 6.37
C GLY A 104 -3.13 -4.10 5.03
N ALA A 105 -2.07 -4.18 4.22
CA ALA A 105 -2.09 -4.98 3.00
C ALA A 105 -1.78 -6.44 3.34
N TRP A 106 -2.22 -7.37 2.50
CA TRP A 106 -1.84 -8.78 2.62
C TRP A 106 -1.20 -9.27 1.34
N TRP A 107 -0.15 -10.08 1.45
CA TRP A 107 0.41 -10.82 0.34
C TRP A 107 0.84 -12.22 0.78
N ASP A 108 0.71 -13.19 -0.10
CA ASP A 108 1.17 -14.55 0.16
C ASP A 108 2.71 -14.63 0.21
N LYS A 109 3.25 -15.80 0.59
CA LYS A 109 4.71 -16.01 0.69
C LYS A 109 5.44 -15.89 -0.65
N ARG A 110 4.76 -16.13 -1.77
CA ARG A 110 5.33 -16.09 -3.12
C ARG A 110 5.16 -14.72 -3.77
N GLY A 111 4.31 -13.87 -3.22
CA GLY A 111 3.89 -12.60 -3.81
C GLY A 111 2.97 -12.77 -5.03
N GLU A 112 2.36 -13.94 -5.21
CA GLU A 112 1.49 -14.22 -6.37
C GLU A 112 0.09 -13.61 -6.15
N ASN A 113 -0.38 -13.59 -4.91
CA ASN A 113 -1.61 -12.95 -4.48
C ASN A 113 -1.30 -11.80 -3.51
N GLU A 114 -1.93 -10.66 -3.76
CA GLU A 114 -1.85 -9.45 -2.93
C GLU A 114 -3.23 -8.80 -2.84
N ILE A 115 -3.62 -8.37 -1.65
CA ILE A 115 -4.84 -7.61 -1.37
C ILE A 115 -4.40 -6.29 -0.75
N ASP A 116 -4.84 -5.18 -1.35
CA ASP A 116 -4.34 -3.84 -1.03
C ASP A 116 -4.76 -3.36 0.37
N LEU A 117 -5.95 -3.77 0.81
CA LEU A 117 -6.50 -3.52 2.14
C LEU A 117 -7.19 -4.77 2.70
N VAL A 118 -6.78 -5.14 3.91
CA VAL A 118 -7.49 -6.05 4.81
C VAL A 118 -7.66 -5.32 6.13
N ALA A 119 -8.88 -5.21 6.64
CA ALA A 119 -9.17 -4.55 7.90
C ALA A 119 -10.11 -5.38 8.77
N MET A 120 -9.82 -5.46 10.07
CA MET A 120 -10.62 -6.19 11.06
C MET A 120 -11.38 -5.21 11.96
N SER A 121 -12.70 -5.39 12.06
CA SER A 121 -13.55 -4.54 12.90
C SER A 121 -13.22 -4.69 14.39
N ILE A 122 -13.54 -3.68 15.19
CA ILE A 122 -13.22 -3.68 16.63
C ILE A 122 -13.83 -4.84 17.42
N ASP A 123 -15.02 -5.28 17.02
CA ASP A 123 -15.72 -6.43 17.61
C ASP A 123 -15.25 -7.78 17.05
N ARG A 124 -14.30 -7.76 16.09
CA ARG A 124 -13.75 -8.92 15.38
C ARG A 124 -14.79 -9.76 14.63
N LYS A 125 -15.95 -9.18 14.34
CA LYS A 125 -17.04 -9.86 13.62
C LYS A 125 -17.03 -9.61 12.13
N THR A 126 -16.30 -8.62 11.64
CA THR A 126 -16.25 -8.27 10.22
C THR A 126 -14.81 -8.09 9.75
N ILE A 127 -14.51 -8.65 8.58
CA ILE A 127 -13.28 -8.38 7.84
C ILE A 127 -13.64 -7.70 6.53
N LEU A 128 -13.04 -6.53 6.29
CA LEU A 128 -13.13 -5.81 5.03
C LEU A 128 -11.91 -6.16 4.17
N PHE A 129 -12.17 -6.50 2.92
CA PHE A 129 -11.17 -6.67 1.88
C PHE A 129 -11.39 -5.62 0.79
N GLY A 130 -10.33 -4.95 0.38
CA GLY A 130 -10.38 -3.85 -0.59
C GLY A 130 -9.28 -3.94 -1.64
N GLU A 131 -9.60 -3.53 -2.85
CA GLU A 131 -8.65 -3.39 -3.96
C GLU A 131 -8.70 -1.97 -4.52
N ALA A 132 -7.55 -1.30 -4.55
CA ALA A 132 -7.42 0.05 -5.06
C ALA A 132 -7.36 0.08 -6.58
N LYS A 133 -8.18 0.95 -7.18
CA LYS A 133 -8.14 1.25 -8.62
C LYS A 133 -8.39 2.73 -8.83
N LEU A 134 -7.55 3.38 -9.62
CA LEU A 134 -7.77 4.78 -10.02
C LEU A 134 -8.95 4.93 -10.99
N ASN A 135 -9.24 3.90 -11.78
CA ASN A 135 -10.44 3.84 -12.61
C ASN A 135 -11.32 2.68 -12.08
N PRO A 136 -12.54 2.96 -11.58
CA PRO A 136 -13.48 1.95 -11.12
C PRO A 136 -13.77 0.84 -12.14
N GLU A 137 -13.78 1.14 -13.45
CA GLU A 137 -14.02 0.14 -14.51
C GLU A 137 -12.95 -0.95 -14.57
N LYS A 138 -11.77 -0.73 -13.98
CA LYS A 138 -10.70 -1.73 -13.89
C LYS A 138 -10.81 -2.63 -12.66
N PHE A 139 -11.79 -2.38 -11.79
CA PHE A 139 -12.07 -3.25 -10.66
C PHE A 139 -12.64 -4.58 -11.13
N ASN A 140 -12.30 -5.65 -10.42
CA ASN A 140 -12.77 -6.98 -10.74
C ASN A 140 -13.07 -7.71 -9.43
N ALA A 141 -14.35 -7.72 -9.06
CA ALA A 141 -14.85 -8.35 -7.84
C ALA A 141 -14.54 -9.86 -7.80
N VAL A 142 -14.63 -10.56 -8.93
CA VAL A 142 -14.31 -12.01 -9.00
C VAL A 142 -12.85 -12.27 -8.66
N LYS A 143 -11.93 -11.43 -9.15
CA LYS A 143 -10.50 -11.54 -8.84
C LYS A 143 -10.24 -11.24 -7.36
N LEU A 144 -10.92 -10.25 -6.78
CA LEU A 144 -10.81 -9.98 -5.34
C LEU A 144 -11.32 -11.17 -4.53
N ALA A 145 -12.49 -11.73 -4.87
CA ALA A 145 -13.05 -12.90 -4.19
C ALA A 145 -12.10 -14.11 -4.23
N MET A 146 -11.44 -14.37 -5.37
CA MET A 146 -10.42 -15.43 -5.47
C MET A 146 -9.24 -15.20 -4.52
N LYS A 147 -8.76 -13.95 -4.40
CA LYS A 147 -7.70 -13.60 -3.45
C LYS A 147 -8.17 -13.75 -2.00
N VAL A 148 -9.41 -13.40 -1.70
CA VAL A 148 -10.03 -13.55 -0.36
C VAL A 148 -10.12 -15.03 0.03
N GLU A 149 -10.54 -15.90 -0.88
CA GLU A 149 -10.50 -17.35 -0.63
C GLU A 149 -9.09 -17.86 -0.37
N HIS A 150 -8.10 -17.35 -1.13
CA HIS A 150 -6.70 -17.69 -0.89
C HIS A 150 -6.20 -17.19 0.47
N PHE A 151 -6.59 -15.98 0.88
CA PHE A 151 -6.32 -15.44 2.22
C PHE A 151 -6.85 -16.38 3.31
N PHE A 152 -8.11 -16.81 3.23
CA PHE A 152 -8.70 -17.72 4.22
C PHE A 152 -8.12 -19.15 4.18
N SER A 153 -7.51 -19.56 3.08
CA SER A 153 -6.74 -20.82 3.04
C SER A 153 -5.49 -20.77 3.94
N GLN A 154 -4.93 -19.58 4.16
CA GLN A 154 -3.75 -19.35 5.01
C GLN A 154 -4.14 -18.93 6.45
N HIS A 155 -5.32 -18.35 6.62
CA HIS A 155 -5.85 -17.84 7.91
C HIS A 155 -7.21 -18.46 8.24
N PRO A 156 -7.31 -19.79 8.41
CA PRO A 156 -8.58 -20.48 8.62
C PRO A 156 -9.30 -20.03 9.91
N GLU A 157 -8.57 -19.55 10.91
CA GLU A 157 -9.09 -19.04 12.19
C GLU A 157 -9.95 -17.77 12.03
N LEU A 158 -9.81 -17.05 10.91
CA LEU A 158 -10.55 -15.82 10.64
C LEU A 158 -11.87 -16.03 9.89
N ARG A 159 -12.18 -17.26 9.45
CA ARG A 159 -13.40 -17.58 8.67
C ARG A 159 -14.72 -17.34 9.40
N GLY A 160 -14.71 -17.22 10.73
CA GLY A 160 -15.91 -16.97 11.52
C GLY A 160 -16.46 -15.55 11.42
N ALA A 161 -15.67 -14.62 10.86
CA ALA A 161 -16.10 -13.24 10.67
C ALA A 161 -16.90 -13.07 9.37
N ALA A 162 -17.86 -12.15 9.39
CA ALA A 162 -18.55 -11.69 8.19
C ALA A 162 -17.54 -11.03 7.24
N VAL A 163 -17.68 -11.32 5.94
CA VAL A 163 -16.77 -10.81 4.90
C VAL A 163 -17.43 -9.67 4.15
N ARG A 164 -16.72 -8.55 4.02
CA ARG A 164 -17.08 -7.45 3.11
C ARG A 164 -15.99 -7.28 2.07
N GLN A 165 -16.40 -7.03 0.83
CA GLN A 165 -15.51 -6.75 -0.29
C GLN A 165 -15.90 -5.41 -0.90
N CYS A 166 -14.91 -4.61 -1.32
CA CYS A 166 -15.16 -3.33 -1.97
C CYS A 166 -14.04 -2.96 -2.94
N GLY A 167 -14.39 -2.17 -3.95
CA GLY A 167 -13.43 -1.38 -4.71
C GLY A 167 -13.06 -0.11 -3.96
N LEU A 168 -11.77 0.25 -3.99
CA LEU A 168 -11.25 1.46 -3.36
C LEU A 168 -10.87 2.45 -4.47
N PHE A 169 -11.63 3.53 -4.57
CA PHE A 169 -11.55 4.49 -5.69
C PHE A 169 -11.27 5.92 -5.20
N PRO A 170 -10.73 6.81 -6.04
CA PRO A 170 -10.57 8.22 -5.67
C PRO A 170 -11.88 8.89 -5.22
N GLU A 171 -12.99 8.55 -5.85
CA GLU A 171 -14.32 9.13 -5.57
C GLU A 171 -14.86 8.71 -4.19
N GLY A 172 -14.39 7.58 -3.64
CA GLY A 172 -14.75 7.10 -2.30
C GLY A 172 -13.93 7.74 -1.18
N MET A 173 -12.90 8.54 -1.50
CA MET A 173 -12.09 9.21 -0.49
C MET A 173 -12.94 10.17 0.36
N GLY A 174 -12.72 10.16 1.67
CA GLY A 174 -13.49 10.92 2.67
C GLY A 174 -14.84 10.30 3.05
N THR A 175 -15.23 9.16 2.46
CA THR A 175 -16.40 8.39 2.88
C THR A 175 -15.97 7.30 3.87
N SER A 176 -16.76 7.06 4.92
CA SER A 176 -16.46 5.95 5.83
C SER A 176 -16.47 4.62 5.08
N LEU A 177 -15.41 3.83 5.27
CA LEU A 177 -15.25 2.51 4.64
C LEU A 177 -16.37 1.53 5.05
N SER A 178 -16.97 1.69 6.22
CA SER A 178 -18.15 0.90 6.60
C SER A 178 -19.40 1.28 5.81
N GLN A 179 -19.43 2.44 5.15
CA GLN A 179 -20.53 2.93 4.34
C GLN A 179 -20.33 2.67 2.84
N LEU A 180 -19.15 2.24 2.41
CA LEU A 180 -18.94 1.85 1.01
C LEU A 180 -19.85 0.68 0.63
N PRO A 181 -20.52 0.75 -0.53
CA PRO A 181 -21.39 -0.33 -0.98
C PRO A 181 -20.56 -1.62 -1.13
N PRO A 182 -21.09 -2.77 -0.70
CA PRO A 182 -20.47 -4.05 -1.04
C PRO A 182 -20.54 -4.25 -2.56
N GLU A 183 -19.45 -4.77 -3.12
CA GLU A 183 -19.36 -5.16 -4.54
C GLU A 183 -19.51 -6.67 -4.74
#